data_AF-A0A6G3UF75-F1
#
_entry.id   AF-A0A6G3UF75-F1
#
_cell.length_a   1.000
_cell.length_b   1.000
_cell.length_c   1.000
_cell.angle_alpha   90.00
_cell.angle_beta   90.00
_cell.angle_gamma   90.00
#
_symmetry.space_group_name_H-M   'P 1'
#
loop_
_entity.id
_entity.type
_entity.pdbx_description
1 polymer ?
#
loop_
_entity_poly.entity_id
_entity_poly.type
_entity_poly.pdbx_seq_one_letter_code
_entity_poly.pdbx_strand_id
1 'polypeptide(L)'
;TGAAVLPLGVPAAPVLPAPLELSRALRPLQRYRPVSAPLRRVLDETATAERSARAGGVIMPVFRGVRRGDAVVQCVMDASSSMLVWDRMFEELQQIFAQLGAFRDVQMRYLHPGPDGGCTVSRSPDPAAAPLHSADRLSDPTGRRVTVVVSDCAGPLWRSGHAHRLLHQLARLAPVAVLQPLPQRMWNRTRLPVTLGSLTRGEGPAGATLLKVTGDA
;
A
#
# COMPACT_ATOMS: atom_id res chain seq x y z
N THR A 1 -23.66 51.21 1.94
CA THR A 1 -22.31 50.66 2.20
C THR A 1 -22.45 49.16 2.42
N GLY A 2 -22.25 48.35 1.38
CA GLY A 2 -22.36 46.89 1.48
C GLY A 2 -21.01 46.28 1.86
N ALA A 3 -20.93 45.59 2.99
CA ALA A 3 -19.74 44.89 3.40
C ALA A 3 -19.53 43.67 2.49
N ALA A 4 -18.40 43.63 1.79
CA ALA A 4 -17.99 42.48 1.00
C ALA A 4 -17.59 41.33 1.93
N VAL A 5 -18.36 40.25 1.92
CA VAL A 5 -18.03 39.01 2.63
C VAL A 5 -17.01 38.25 1.79
N LEU A 6 -15.76 38.20 2.25
CA LEU A 6 -14.74 37.33 1.69
C LEU A 6 -14.91 35.91 2.27
N PRO A 7 -15.14 34.88 1.44
CA PRO A 7 -15.17 33.51 1.91
C PRO A 7 -13.76 33.09 2.36
N LEU A 8 -13.58 32.93 3.67
CA LEU A 8 -12.37 32.36 4.27
C LEU A 8 -12.57 30.85 4.43
N GLY A 9 -11.85 30.06 3.61
CA GLY A 9 -11.82 28.61 3.78
C GLY A 9 -10.95 28.25 4.98
N VAL A 10 -11.57 27.79 6.07
CA VAL A 10 -10.85 27.21 7.20
C VAL A 10 -10.47 25.76 6.84
N PRO A 11 -9.18 25.39 6.91
CA PRO A 11 -8.78 24.00 6.69
C PRO A 11 -9.51 23.08 7.66
N ALA A 12 -10.17 22.04 7.15
CA ALA A 12 -10.74 21.02 8.00
C ALA A 12 -9.63 20.35 8.82
N ALA A 13 -9.91 20.07 10.11
CA ALA A 13 -8.96 19.36 10.96
C ALA A 13 -8.65 17.97 10.37
N PRO A 14 -7.38 17.53 10.38
CA PRO A 14 -7.01 16.21 9.89
C PRO A 14 -7.69 15.12 10.71
N VAL A 15 -8.20 14.09 10.02
CA VAL A 15 -8.87 12.92 10.61
C VAL A 15 -7.83 11.96 11.20
N LEU A 16 -6.67 11.81 10.55
CA LEU A 16 -5.58 10.99 11.06
C LEU A 16 -4.87 11.70 12.22
N PRO A 17 -4.69 11.03 13.38
CA PRO A 17 -3.92 11.60 14.47
C PRO A 17 -2.44 11.72 14.05
N ALA A 18 -1.83 12.88 14.33
CA ALA A 18 -0.40 13.15 14.12
C ALA A 18 0.16 12.74 12.73
N PRO A 19 -0.33 13.33 11.62
CA PRO A 19 0.07 12.95 10.26
C PRO A 19 1.57 13.05 9.99
N LEU A 20 2.28 13.96 10.66
CA LEU A 20 3.74 14.09 10.58
C LEU A 20 4.47 12.92 11.21
N GLU A 21 3.99 12.41 12.34
CA GLU A 21 4.58 11.24 13.00
C GLU A 21 4.36 9.99 12.16
N LEU A 22 3.15 9.82 11.61
CA LEU A 22 2.85 8.74 10.67
C LEU A 22 3.77 8.82 9.44
N SER A 23 3.93 10.01 8.84
CA SER A 23 4.83 10.21 7.70
C SER A 23 6.28 9.83 8.01
N ARG A 24 6.76 10.18 9.22
CA ARG A 24 8.10 9.79 9.70
C ARG A 24 8.22 8.29 9.90
N ALA A 25 7.22 7.66 10.50
CA ALA A 25 7.17 6.22 10.72
C ALA A 25 7.14 5.42 9.40
N LEU A 26 6.60 6.00 8.33
CA LEU A 26 6.55 5.38 6.99
C LEU A 26 7.82 5.59 6.15
N ARG A 27 8.74 6.49 6.53
CA ARG A 27 10.01 6.73 5.79
C ARG A 27 10.81 5.48 5.45
N PRO A 28 10.89 4.43 6.29
CA PRO A 28 11.57 3.18 5.93
C PRO A 28 11.09 2.56 4.61
N LEU A 29 9.84 2.79 4.18
CA LEU A 29 9.30 2.28 2.92
C LEU A 29 10.03 2.84 1.68
N GLN A 30 10.73 3.98 1.77
CA GLN A 30 11.57 4.49 0.68
C GLN A 30 12.73 3.53 0.32
N ARG A 31 13.10 2.67 1.28
CA ARG A 31 14.12 1.63 1.10
C ARG A 31 13.56 0.31 0.58
N TYR A 32 12.24 0.21 0.39
CA TYR A 32 11.63 -0.99 -0.17
C TYR A 32 12.21 -1.28 -1.57
N ARG A 33 12.58 -2.53 -1.80
CA ARG A 33 13.16 -3.01 -3.04
C ARG A 33 12.40 -4.26 -3.48
N PRO A 34 11.66 -4.20 -4.60
CA PRO A 34 11.04 -5.37 -5.18
C PRO A 34 12.07 -6.44 -5.53
N VAL A 35 11.66 -7.71 -5.45
CA VAL A 35 12.50 -8.86 -5.80
C VAL A 35 12.82 -8.88 -7.30
N SER A 36 11.87 -8.45 -8.12
CA SER A 36 12.00 -8.44 -9.58
C SER A 36 13.12 -7.52 -10.10
N ALA A 37 13.54 -7.78 -11.34
CA ALA A 37 14.51 -6.94 -12.05
C ALA A 37 14.01 -5.48 -12.15
N PRO A 38 14.90 -4.46 -12.15
CA PRO A 38 14.47 -3.06 -12.22
C PRO A 38 13.74 -2.74 -13.52
N LEU A 39 12.67 -1.94 -13.46
CA LEU A 39 11.89 -1.59 -14.66
C LEU A 39 12.65 -0.60 -15.56
N ARG A 40 13.31 0.36 -14.94
CA ARG A 40 14.07 1.38 -15.64
C ARG A 40 15.55 1.01 -15.60
N ARG A 41 16.20 1.08 -16.75
CA ARG A 41 17.66 0.94 -16.88
C ARG A 41 18.23 2.24 -17.41
N VAL A 42 19.40 2.62 -16.90
CA VAL A 42 20.16 3.79 -17.34
C VAL A 42 21.53 3.34 -17.80
N LEU A 43 22.10 4.06 -18.77
CA LEU A 43 23.47 3.83 -19.20
C LEU A 43 24.38 4.07 -18.00
N ASP A 44 25.23 3.09 -17.72
CA ASP A 44 26.33 3.23 -16.79
C ASP A 44 27.51 3.76 -17.61
N GLU A 45 27.65 5.09 -17.65
CA GLU A 45 28.66 5.76 -18.47
C GLU A 45 30.07 5.28 -18.13
N THR A 46 30.37 5.14 -16.83
CA THR A 46 31.66 4.66 -16.34
C THR A 46 31.91 3.22 -16.77
N ALA A 47 30.98 2.30 -16.52
CA ALA A 47 31.14 0.90 -16.92
C ALA A 47 31.16 0.73 -18.45
N THR A 48 30.45 1.58 -19.18
CA THR A 48 30.49 1.65 -20.64
C THR A 48 31.86 2.08 -21.13
N ALA A 49 32.44 3.14 -20.57
CA ALA A 49 33.78 3.61 -20.93
C ALA A 49 34.84 2.53 -20.66
N GLU A 50 34.80 1.90 -19.49
CA GLU A 50 35.73 0.82 -19.12
C GLU A 50 35.60 -0.39 -20.04
N ARG A 51 34.37 -0.84 -20.34
CA ARG A 51 34.14 -1.99 -21.21
C ARG A 51 34.57 -1.70 -22.64
N SER A 52 34.31 -0.48 -23.11
CA SER A 52 34.70 -0.04 -24.46
C SER A 52 36.21 0.07 -24.62
N ALA A 53 36.91 0.60 -23.62
CA ALA A 53 38.37 0.66 -23.58
C ALA A 53 38.99 -0.75 -23.63
N ARG A 54 38.45 -1.70 -22.86
CA ARG A 54 38.88 -3.12 -22.88
C ARG A 54 38.57 -3.82 -24.20
N ALA A 55 37.53 -3.38 -24.91
CA ALA A 55 37.12 -3.93 -26.20
C ALA A 55 37.86 -3.29 -27.39
N GLY A 56 39.00 -2.64 -27.17
CA GLY A 56 39.82 -2.06 -28.25
C GLY A 56 39.20 -0.81 -28.89
N GLY A 57 38.37 -0.06 -28.15
CA GLY A 57 37.75 1.18 -28.62
C GLY A 57 36.36 1.01 -29.24
N VAL A 58 35.82 -0.21 -29.30
CA VAL A 58 34.43 -0.46 -29.68
C VAL A 58 33.49 -0.02 -28.56
N ILE A 59 32.52 0.85 -28.85
CA ILE A 59 31.55 1.32 -27.85
C ILE A 59 30.61 0.18 -27.44
N MET A 60 30.73 -0.26 -26.18
CA MET A 60 30.01 -1.39 -25.61
C MET A 60 29.15 -0.93 -24.43
N PRO A 61 27.89 -0.51 -24.66
CA PRO A 61 27.05 0.08 -23.63
C PRO A 61 26.74 -0.92 -22.50
N VAL A 62 26.92 -0.46 -21.26
CA VAL A 62 26.58 -1.17 -20.04
C VAL A 62 25.42 -0.45 -19.37
N PHE A 63 24.37 -1.18 -18.99
CA PHE A 63 23.18 -0.60 -18.38
C PHE A 63 22.95 -1.12 -16.98
N ARG A 64 22.79 -0.21 -16.01
CA ARG A 64 22.42 -0.52 -14.62
C ARG A 64 20.94 -0.24 -14.37
N GLY A 65 20.33 -1.03 -13.51
CA GLY A 65 18.91 -0.86 -13.15
C GLY A 65 18.71 0.20 -12.07
N VAL A 66 17.71 1.06 -12.26
CA VAL A 66 17.28 2.07 -11.28
C VAL A 66 16.17 1.47 -10.44
N ARG A 67 16.45 1.18 -9.16
CA ARG A 67 15.48 0.54 -8.26
C ARG A 67 14.61 1.51 -7.47
N ARG A 68 14.97 2.79 -7.41
CA ARG A 68 14.22 3.79 -6.64
C ARG A 68 12.91 4.09 -7.37
N GLY A 69 11.80 3.99 -6.65
CA GLY A 69 10.48 4.28 -7.22
C GLY A 69 10.00 3.23 -8.22
N ASP A 70 10.41 1.96 -8.09
CA ASP A 70 9.81 0.85 -8.85
C ASP A 70 8.54 0.30 -8.18
N ALA A 71 8.41 0.53 -6.87
CA ALA A 71 7.28 0.04 -6.08
C ALA A 71 6.03 0.90 -6.29
N VAL A 72 4.87 0.26 -6.18
CA VAL A 72 3.55 0.91 -6.18
C VAL A 72 2.92 0.62 -4.83
N VAL A 73 2.30 1.61 -4.21
CA VAL A 73 1.41 1.36 -3.08
C VAL A 73 -0.02 1.29 -3.60
N GLN A 74 -0.74 0.27 -3.18
CA GLN A 74 -2.14 0.10 -3.49
C GLN A 74 -2.93 0.09 -2.19
N CYS A 75 -3.69 1.16 -1.97
CA CYS A 75 -4.62 1.24 -0.85
C CYS A 75 -5.99 0.74 -1.31
N VAL A 76 -6.54 -0.20 -0.56
CA VAL A 76 -7.80 -0.88 -0.88
C VAL A 76 -8.76 -0.71 0.28
N MET A 77 -9.79 0.11 0.12
CA MET A 77 -10.79 0.33 1.16
C MET A 77 -11.96 -0.63 1.02
N ASP A 78 -12.34 -1.29 2.10
CA ASP A 78 -13.59 -2.04 2.18
C ASP A 78 -14.77 -1.08 1.98
N ALA A 79 -15.68 -1.40 1.05
CA ALA A 79 -16.82 -0.56 0.70
C ALA A 79 -18.12 -0.96 1.43
N SER A 80 -18.01 -1.60 2.59
CA SER A 80 -19.17 -1.86 3.45
C SER A 80 -19.74 -0.58 4.06
N SER A 81 -21.02 -0.61 4.47
CA SER A 81 -21.72 0.59 4.97
C SER A 81 -21.08 1.23 6.19
N SER A 82 -20.45 0.44 7.06
CA SER A 82 -19.69 0.92 8.22
C SER A 82 -18.41 1.66 7.83
N MET A 83 -17.96 1.53 6.57
CA MET A 83 -16.74 2.14 6.08
C MET A 83 -16.92 3.56 5.55
N LEU A 84 -18.14 3.98 5.21
CA LEU A 84 -18.43 5.31 4.64
C LEU A 84 -17.93 6.48 5.50
N VAL A 85 -17.93 6.34 6.83
CA VAL A 85 -17.46 7.38 7.75
C VAL A 85 -15.93 7.59 7.69
N TRP A 86 -15.20 6.68 7.04
CA TRP A 86 -13.74 6.68 6.95
C TRP A 86 -13.20 7.17 5.59
N ASP A 87 -14.06 7.61 4.67
CA ASP A 87 -13.64 8.06 3.33
C ASP A 87 -12.60 9.18 3.40
N ARG A 88 -12.80 10.15 4.29
CA ARG A 88 -11.82 11.25 4.50
C ARG A 88 -10.47 10.75 5.02
N MET A 89 -10.47 9.77 5.92
CA MET A 89 -9.24 9.16 6.41
C MET A 89 -8.49 8.45 5.28
N PHE A 90 -9.22 7.80 4.37
CA PHE A 90 -8.65 7.12 3.21
C PHE A 90 -8.00 8.08 2.21
N GLU A 91 -8.63 9.24 1.98
CA GLU A 91 -8.06 10.34 1.18
C GLU A 91 -6.78 10.92 1.83
N GLU A 92 -6.79 11.18 3.14
CA GLU A 92 -5.59 11.66 3.86
C GLU A 92 -4.45 10.64 3.79
N LEU A 93 -4.74 9.35 3.92
CA LEU A 93 -3.75 8.29 3.78
C LEU A 93 -3.11 8.28 2.38
N GLN A 94 -3.90 8.50 1.33
CA GLN A 94 -3.39 8.65 -0.03
C GLN A 94 -2.39 9.80 -0.13
N GLN A 95 -2.73 10.96 0.45
CA GLN A 95 -1.87 12.13 0.43
C GLN A 95 -0.55 11.87 1.16
N ILE A 96 -0.59 11.20 2.32
CA ILE A 96 0.61 10.81 3.07
C ILE A 96 1.50 9.90 2.22
N PHE A 97 0.93 8.89 1.56
CA PHE A 97 1.71 8.00 0.70
C PHE A 97 2.27 8.70 -0.54
N ALA A 98 1.52 9.64 -1.14
CA ALA A 98 1.99 10.42 -2.27
C ALA A 98 3.17 11.34 -1.88
N GLN A 99 3.07 12.00 -0.72
CA GLN A 99 4.10 12.90 -0.20
C GLN A 99 5.34 12.14 0.30
N LEU A 100 5.23 10.85 0.59
CA LEU A 100 6.36 10.03 1.04
C LEU A 100 7.46 9.89 -0.02
N GLY A 101 7.12 10.01 -1.31
CA GLY A 101 8.07 9.85 -2.43
C GLY A 101 8.74 8.47 -2.51
N ALA A 102 8.16 7.46 -1.84
CA ALA A 102 8.66 6.08 -1.82
C ALA A 102 8.20 5.27 -3.03
N PHE A 103 7.03 5.61 -3.57
CA PHE A 103 6.33 4.83 -4.57
C PHE A 103 6.30 5.58 -5.90
N ARG A 104 6.34 4.82 -6.99
CA ARG A 104 6.11 5.29 -8.37
C ARG A 104 4.71 5.86 -8.55
N ASP A 105 3.76 5.21 -7.89
CA ASP A 105 2.34 5.39 -8.06
C ASP A 105 1.62 5.01 -6.76
N VAL A 106 0.50 5.69 -6.50
CA VAL A 106 -0.36 5.50 -5.33
C VAL A 106 -1.76 5.20 -5.86
N GLN A 107 -2.15 3.94 -5.79
CA GLN A 107 -3.41 3.46 -6.36
C GLN A 107 -4.48 3.31 -5.29
N MET A 108 -5.61 3.97 -5.47
CA MET A 108 -6.79 3.81 -4.62
C MET A 108 -7.80 2.87 -5.29
N ARG A 109 -8.29 1.90 -4.52
CA ARG A 109 -9.30 0.93 -4.94
C ARG A 109 -10.30 0.72 -3.81
N TYR A 110 -11.49 0.29 -4.19
CA TYR A 110 -12.54 -0.09 -3.25
C TYR A 110 -12.88 -1.57 -3.44
N LEU A 111 -13.03 -2.29 -2.33
CA LEU A 111 -13.30 -3.71 -2.26
C LEU A 111 -14.78 -3.93 -2.02
N HIS A 112 -15.41 -4.68 -2.91
CA HIS A 112 -16.85 -4.92 -2.96
C HIS A 112 -17.14 -6.43 -2.91
N PRO A 113 -18.28 -6.84 -2.34
CA PRO A 113 -18.83 -8.17 -2.60
C PRO A 113 -19.27 -8.25 -4.06
N GLY A 114 -18.74 -9.25 -4.77
CA GLY A 114 -19.16 -9.59 -6.12
C GLY A 114 -20.52 -10.31 -6.14
N PRO A 115 -21.12 -10.47 -7.33
CA PRO A 115 -22.38 -11.19 -7.49
C PRO A 115 -22.29 -12.64 -7.00
N ASP A 116 -21.13 -13.28 -7.16
CA ASP A 116 -20.89 -14.66 -6.70
C ASP A 116 -20.42 -14.73 -5.21
N GLY A 117 -20.50 -13.61 -4.48
CA GLY A 117 -20.02 -13.48 -3.09
C GLY A 117 -18.49 -13.34 -2.96
N GLY A 118 -17.75 -13.48 -4.06
CA GLY A 118 -16.31 -13.27 -4.13
C GLY A 118 -15.88 -11.80 -3.95
N CYS A 119 -14.57 -11.57 -3.90
CA CYS A 119 -14.02 -10.21 -3.85
C CYS A 119 -13.98 -9.58 -5.25
N THR A 120 -14.60 -8.42 -5.41
CA THR A 120 -14.44 -7.56 -6.58
C THR A 120 -13.85 -6.22 -6.18
N VAL A 121 -13.28 -5.50 -7.15
CA VAL A 121 -12.63 -4.21 -6.91
C VAL A 121 -13.04 -3.19 -7.96
N SER A 122 -13.13 -1.94 -7.54
CA SER A 122 -13.40 -0.82 -8.43
C SER A 122 -12.57 0.42 -8.03
N ARG A 123 -12.79 1.52 -8.74
CA ARG A 123 -12.20 2.84 -8.44
C ARG A 123 -13.13 3.75 -7.64
N SER A 124 -14.30 3.26 -7.26
CA SER A 124 -15.35 4.05 -6.59
C SER A 124 -15.89 3.33 -5.35
N PRO A 125 -16.23 4.06 -4.27
CA PRO A 125 -16.95 3.48 -3.13
C PRO A 125 -18.35 3.03 -3.51
N ASP A 126 -18.95 3.60 -4.57
CA ASP A 126 -20.19 3.12 -5.15
C ASP A 126 -19.88 2.09 -6.27
N PRO A 127 -20.32 0.81 -6.13
CA PRO A 127 -20.13 -0.22 -7.16
C PRO A 127 -20.88 0.08 -8.48
N ALA A 128 -21.89 0.94 -8.48
CA ALA A 128 -22.59 1.35 -9.70
C ALA A 128 -21.87 2.46 -10.47
N ALA A 129 -21.05 3.27 -9.79
CA ALA A 129 -20.37 4.43 -10.39
C ALA A 129 -19.07 4.07 -11.14
N ALA A 130 -18.55 2.85 -11.00
CA ALA A 130 -17.37 2.40 -11.72
C ALA A 130 -17.42 0.89 -12.02
N PRO A 131 -16.80 0.42 -13.12
CA PRO A 131 -16.75 -1.00 -13.43
C PRO A 131 -16.14 -1.84 -12.30
N LEU A 132 -16.81 -2.93 -11.97
CA LEU A 132 -16.30 -3.97 -11.08
C LEU A 132 -15.32 -4.86 -11.83
N HIS A 133 -14.23 -5.23 -11.17
CA HIS A 133 -13.23 -6.16 -11.68
C HIS A 133 -12.94 -7.26 -10.66
N SER A 134 -12.42 -8.40 -11.10
CA SER A 134 -11.91 -9.42 -10.18
C SER A 134 -10.83 -8.82 -9.26
N ALA A 135 -10.85 -9.20 -7.98
CA ALA A 135 -9.80 -8.87 -7.03
C ALA A 135 -8.41 -9.43 -7.42
N ASP A 136 -8.32 -10.35 -8.38
CA ASP A 136 -7.03 -10.79 -8.94
C ASP A 136 -6.23 -9.63 -9.55
N ARG A 137 -6.88 -8.53 -9.97
CA ARG A 137 -6.20 -7.32 -10.41
C ARG A 137 -5.34 -6.66 -9.32
N LEU A 138 -5.62 -6.96 -8.05
CA LEU A 138 -4.79 -6.52 -6.92
C LEU A 138 -3.48 -7.31 -6.82
N SER A 139 -3.41 -8.51 -7.39
CA SER A 139 -2.20 -9.33 -7.40
C SER A 139 -1.16 -8.79 -8.38
N ASP A 140 0.10 -8.80 -7.97
CA ASP A 140 1.25 -8.48 -8.82
C ASP A 140 2.39 -9.48 -8.53
N PRO A 141 2.60 -10.49 -9.40
CA PRO A 141 3.62 -11.51 -9.17
C PRO A 141 5.04 -10.94 -9.23
N THR A 142 5.22 -9.70 -9.67
CA THR A 142 6.54 -9.06 -9.69
C THR A 142 6.98 -8.57 -8.30
N GLY A 143 6.07 -8.59 -7.33
CA GLY A 143 6.34 -8.15 -5.96
C GLY A 143 6.62 -6.66 -5.86
N ARG A 144 6.14 -5.83 -6.82
CA ARG A 144 6.33 -4.37 -6.77
C ARG A 144 5.21 -3.66 -6.02
N ARG A 145 4.09 -4.34 -5.78
CA ARG A 145 2.91 -3.75 -5.15
C ARG A 145 2.88 -4.00 -3.64
N VAL A 146 3.03 -2.94 -2.87
CA VAL A 146 2.72 -2.95 -1.42
C VAL A 146 1.24 -2.68 -1.25
N THR A 147 0.50 -3.59 -0.62
CA THR A 147 -0.95 -3.44 -0.45
C THR A 147 -1.30 -3.05 0.98
N VAL A 148 -2.13 -2.01 1.13
CA VAL A 148 -2.70 -1.59 2.41
C VAL A 148 -4.22 -1.72 2.32
N VAL A 149 -4.79 -2.68 3.02
CA VAL A 149 -6.24 -2.86 3.10
C VAL A 149 -6.78 -2.03 4.26
N VAL A 150 -7.72 -1.14 4.00
CA VAL A 150 -8.36 -0.31 5.02
C VAL A 150 -9.77 -0.87 5.27
N SER A 151 -10.00 -1.42 6.46
CA SER A 151 -11.27 -2.09 6.77
C SER A 151 -11.50 -2.19 8.26
N ASP A 152 -12.76 -2.10 8.68
CA ASP A 152 -13.25 -2.41 10.02
C ASP A 152 -13.28 -3.93 10.33
N CYS A 153 -12.92 -4.75 9.33
CA CYS A 153 -12.89 -6.20 9.36
C CYS A 153 -14.23 -6.85 9.81
N ALA A 154 -15.36 -6.18 9.59
CA ALA A 154 -16.69 -6.65 10.02
C ALA A 154 -17.65 -6.90 8.85
N GLY A 155 -17.33 -6.37 7.67
CA GLY A 155 -18.17 -6.43 6.46
C GLY A 155 -18.48 -7.84 5.93
N PRO A 156 -19.37 -7.96 4.93
CA PRO A 156 -19.81 -9.24 4.37
C PRO A 156 -18.67 -10.14 3.88
N LEU A 157 -17.64 -9.56 3.26
CA LEU A 157 -16.47 -10.29 2.76
C LEU A 157 -15.63 -10.92 3.87
N TRP A 158 -15.63 -10.31 5.05
CA TRP A 158 -14.96 -10.84 6.23
C TRP A 158 -15.77 -11.94 6.90
N ARG A 159 -17.11 -11.79 6.93
CA ARG A 159 -18.00 -12.83 7.47
C ARG A 159 -17.96 -14.11 6.63
N SER A 160 -17.84 -13.99 5.31
CA SER A 160 -17.76 -15.12 4.38
C SER A 160 -16.34 -15.69 4.21
N GLY A 161 -15.32 -15.09 4.84
CA GLY A 161 -13.92 -15.53 4.73
C GLY A 161 -13.24 -15.21 3.39
N HIS A 162 -13.91 -14.51 2.46
CA HIS A 162 -13.32 -14.12 1.18
C HIS A 162 -12.20 -13.08 1.37
N ALA A 163 -12.37 -12.13 2.29
CA ALA A 163 -11.34 -11.16 2.62
C ALA A 163 -10.06 -11.83 3.17
N HIS A 164 -10.19 -12.84 4.04
CA HIS A 164 -9.05 -13.60 4.57
C HIS A 164 -8.29 -14.34 3.47
N ARG A 165 -9.00 -14.99 2.55
CA ARG A 165 -8.40 -15.68 1.41
C ARG A 165 -7.67 -14.70 0.49
N LEU A 166 -8.27 -13.54 0.22
CA LEU A 166 -7.62 -12.47 -0.54
C LEU A 166 -6.34 -11.99 0.13
N LEU A 167 -6.36 -11.71 1.44
CA LEU A 167 -5.16 -11.32 2.19
C LEU A 167 -4.07 -12.38 2.11
N HIS A 168 -4.44 -13.66 2.28
CA HIS A 168 -3.50 -14.77 2.17
C HIS A 168 -2.87 -14.85 0.77
N GLN A 169 -3.67 -14.71 -0.29
CA GLN A 169 -3.16 -14.69 -1.67
C GLN A 169 -2.20 -13.53 -1.91
N LEU A 170 -2.57 -12.31 -1.50
CA LEU A 170 -1.74 -11.12 -1.71
C LEU A 170 -0.43 -11.20 -0.92
N ALA A 171 -0.48 -11.69 0.33
CA ALA A 171 0.68 -11.80 1.21
C ALA A 171 1.75 -12.78 0.69
N ARG A 172 1.37 -13.74 -0.16
CA ARG A 172 2.32 -14.64 -0.85
C ARG A 172 3.14 -13.96 -1.93
N LEU A 173 2.69 -12.82 -2.45
CA LEU A 173 3.32 -12.13 -3.59
C LEU A 173 4.13 -10.92 -3.15
N ALA A 174 3.62 -10.16 -2.18
CA ALA A 174 4.22 -8.90 -1.76
C ALA A 174 3.74 -8.52 -0.34
N PRO A 175 4.34 -7.48 0.30
CA PRO A 175 3.88 -7.01 1.59
C PRO A 175 2.43 -6.56 1.56
N VAL A 176 1.67 -7.04 2.55
CA VAL A 176 0.27 -6.67 2.79
C VAL A 176 0.13 -6.22 4.22
N ALA A 177 -0.56 -5.10 4.44
CA ALA A 177 -0.95 -4.61 5.75
C ALA A 177 -2.47 -4.39 5.80
N VAL A 178 -3.05 -4.57 6.98
CA VAL A 178 -4.44 -4.17 7.26
C VAL A 178 -4.41 -2.97 8.21
N LEU A 179 -4.99 -1.86 7.78
CA LEU A 179 -5.22 -0.67 8.59
C LEU A 179 -6.66 -0.71 9.10
N GLN A 180 -6.78 -0.94 10.40
CA GLN A 180 -8.03 -1.11 11.13
C GLN A 180 -8.38 0.22 11.83
N PRO A 181 -9.36 1.00 11.35
CA PRO A 181 -9.64 2.34 11.88
C PRO A 181 -10.39 2.33 13.22
N LEU A 182 -11.00 1.20 13.59
CA LEU A 182 -11.69 1.05 14.87
C LEU A 182 -10.72 1.22 16.06
N PRO A 183 -11.18 1.73 17.21
CA PRO A 183 -10.39 1.71 18.44
C PRO A 183 -9.94 0.29 18.80
N GLN A 184 -8.70 0.14 19.30
CA GLN A 184 -8.10 -1.18 19.60
C GLN A 184 -8.97 -2.08 20.50
N ARG A 185 -9.69 -1.49 21.46
CA ARG A 185 -10.64 -2.20 22.35
C ARG A 185 -11.76 -2.95 21.60
N MET A 186 -12.02 -2.61 20.34
CA MET A 186 -13.05 -3.23 19.50
C MET A 186 -12.48 -4.32 18.58
N TRP A 187 -11.15 -4.44 18.44
CA TRP A 187 -10.54 -5.33 17.46
C TRP A 187 -10.86 -6.80 17.70
N ASN A 188 -11.00 -7.21 18.98
CA ASN A 188 -11.41 -8.56 19.38
C ASN A 188 -12.84 -8.94 18.94
N ARG A 189 -13.66 -7.97 18.50
CA ARG A 189 -15.02 -8.20 17.99
C ARG A 189 -15.09 -8.22 16.47
N THR A 190 -13.97 -7.99 15.79
CA THR A 190 -13.90 -8.03 14.33
C THR A 190 -13.68 -9.47 13.87
N ARG A 191 -13.80 -9.72 12.56
CA ARG A 191 -13.55 -11.05 11.97
C ARG A 191 -12.09 -11.28 11.62
N LEU A 192 -11.20 -10.32 11.89
CA LEU A 192 -9.77 -10.51 11.78
C LEU A 192 -9.20 -10.73 13.20
N PRO A 193 -8.88 -11.97 13.60
CA PRO A 193 -8.34 -12.23 14.93
C PRO A 193 -7.02 -11.48 15.12
N VAL A 194 -6.86 -10.86 16.28
CA VAL A 194 -5.67 -10.08 16.63
C VAL A 194 -4.98 -10.71 17.83
N THR A 195 -3.66 -10.78 17.76
CA THR A 195 -2.79 -11.14 18.88
C THR A 195 -1.87 -9.97 19.15
N LEU A 196 -1.81 -9.52 20.40
CA LEU A 196 -0.85 -8.50 20.80
C LEU A 196 0.53 -9.12 20.84
N GLY A 197 1.50 -8.42 20.28
CA GLY A 197 2.89 -8.83 20.33
C GLY A 197 3.82 -7.72 19.86
N SER A 198 5.07 -7.81 20.27
CA SER A 198 6.11 -6.97 19.72
C SER A 198 6.58 -7.55 18.39
N LEU A 199 6.65 -6.72 17.36
CA LEU A 199 7.27 -7.06 16.08
C LEU A 199 8.65 -6.42 16.04
N THR A 200 9.69 -7.24 16.14
CA THR A 200 11.05 -6.78 15.92
C THR A 200 11.54 -7.21 14.55
N ARG A 201 12.35 -6.35 13.93
CA ARG A 201 13.06 -6.68 12.71
C ARG A 201 14.20 -7.64 13.06
N GLY A 202 14.12 -8.90 12.65
CA GLY A 202 15.25 -9.82 12.75
C GLY A 202 16.41 -9.39 11.86
N GLU A 203 17.64 -9.54 12.36
CA GLU A 203 18.86 -9.42 11.56
C GLU A 203 19.07 -10.74 10.79
N GLY A 204 19.06 -10.68 9.45
CA GLY A 204 19.23 -11.85 8.59
C GLY A 204 20.03 -11.50 7.33
N PRO A 205 20.89 -12.40 6.81
CA PRO A 205 21.82 -12.09 5.70
C PRO A 205 21.16 -12.00 4.31
N ALA A 206 19.86 -12.29 4.20
CA ALA A 206 19.06 -12.05 3.00
C ALA A 206 17.76 -11.41 3.46
N GLY A 207 17.23 -10.43 2.73
CA GLY A 207 16.10 -9.56 3.11
C GLY A 207 14.76 -10.22 3.47
N ALA A 208 14.72 -11.54 3.68
CA ALA A 208 13.69 -12.23 4.46
C ALA A 208 13.84 -11.83 5.94
N THR A 209 13.16 -10.75 6.30
CA THR A 209 13.12 -10.25 7.66
C THR A 209 12.36 -11.25 8.52
N LEU A 210 13.04 -11.90 9.46
CA LEU A 210 12.39 -12.76 10.44
C LEU A 210 11.64 -11.85 11.40
N LEU A 211 10.31 -11.83 11.31
CA LEU A 211 9.45 -11.13 12.26
C LEU A 211 9.33 -12.02 13.49
N LYS A 212 9.98 -11.63 14.59
CA LYS A 212 9.76 -12.30 15.87
C LYS A 212 8.51 -11.68 16.49
N VAL A 213 7.48 -12.50 16.70
CA VAL A 213 6.31 -12.13 17.51
C VAL A 213 6.60 -12.67 18.91
N THR A 214 6.89 -11.78 19.86
CA THR A 214 6.88 -12.14 21.27
C THR A 214 5.49 -11.83 21.81
N GLY A 215 4.75 -12.85 22.24
CA GLY A 215 3.55 -12.65 23.03
C GLY A 215 3.96 -12.30 24.46
N ASP A 216 3.37 -11.27 25.03
CA ASP A 216 3.31 -11.16 26.49
C ASP A 216 2.29 -12.22 26.95
N ALA A 217 2.75 -13.14 27.79
CA ALA A 217 1.92 -14.17 28.41
C ALA A 217 0.96 -13.55 29.44
#